data_AF-A0A9D8B2U7-F1
#
_entry.id   AF-A0A9D8B2U7-F1
#
_cell.length_a   1.000
_cell.length_b   1.000
_cell.length_c   1.000
_cell.angle_alpha   90.00
_cell.angle_beta   90.00
_cell.angle_gamma   90.00
#
_symmetry.space_group_name_H-M   'P 1'
#
loop_
_entity.id
_entity.type
_entity.pdbx_description
1 polymer ?
#
loop_
_entity_poly.entity_id
_entity_poly.type
_entity_poly.pdbx_seq_one_letter_code
_entity_poly.pdbx_strand_id
1 'polypeptide(L)'
;MPIILTCILIASLIACATPLPTHTLAPTFTPSPKPTFTSTPPTTLTASQQYTSAFGIDYGAPEKYLAQGEQTRLSNPKVIDALRGKPQSIAHLGEIHAWIRHGFSAYAAGGAWIGKITTDQLMTERRLSGCHDWGLVYASIARELGYPAVMIDASSIVLARELQAGKRMAWYGHVFVEVFVEGKWVLVDSTNNWYVDQGYDPANSIIPLKAVIPGSDQNTYGYYVMRKGVDTWGYNIRSVTELNNLQSQTGLQLDLKKIAYPPYNLQRFK
;
A
#
# COMPACT_ATOMS: atom_id res chain seq x y z
N MET A 1 -37.44 46.14 -38.36
CA MET A 1 -36.76 45.30 -37.35
C MET A 1 -36.32 44.01 -38.03
N PRO A 2 -35.04 43.81 -38.36
CA PRO A 2 -34.59 42.59 -39.00
C PRO A 2 -34.11 41.57 -37.96
N ILE A 3 -34.44 40.31 -38.23
CA ILE A 3 -34.06 39.11 -37.48
C ILE A 3 -32.63 38.74 -37.89
N ILE A 4 -31.71 38.68 -36.94
CA ILE A 4 -30.33 38.20 -37.15
C ILE A 4 -30.35 36.68 -36.97
N LEU A 5 -30.14 35.96 -38.07
CA LEU A 5 -29.92 34.52 -38.10
C LEU A 5 -28.40 34.29 -38.17
N THR A 6 -27.79 33.81 -37.09
CA THR A 6 -26.36 33.48 -37.06
C THR A 6 -26.18 31.99 -37.33
N CYS A 7 -25.58 31.68 -38.48
CA CYS A 7 -25.16 30.33 -38.86
C CYS A 7 -24.07 29.80 -37.92
N ILE A 8 -24.29 28.60 -37.37
CA ILE A 8 -23.28 27.83 -36.64
C ILE A 8 -22.56 26.95 -37.66
N LEU A 9 -21.25 27.20 -37.85
CA LEU A 9 -20.34 26.32 -38.59
C LEU A 9 -19.98 25.12 -37.69
N ILE A 10 -20.34 23.91 -38.11
CA ILE A 10 -19.88 22.65 -37.50
C ILE A 10 -18.58 22.27 -38.20
N ALA A 11 -17.45 22.37 -37.49
CA ALA A 11 -16.17 21.84 -37.93
C ALA A 11 -16.04 20.38 -37.48
N SER A 12 -16.13 19.45 -38.43
CA SER A 12 -15.85 18.03 -38.25
C SER A 12 -14.34 17.80 -38.03
N LEU A 13 -13.96 17.41 -36.83
CA LEU A 13 -12.63 16.86 -36.53
C LEU A 13 -12.61 15.36 -36.85
N ILE A 14 -12.01 15.02 -37.99
CA ILE A 14 -11.63 13.66 -38.35
C ILE A 14 -10.37 13.33 -37.54
N ALA A 15 -10.51 12.47 -36.53
CA ALA A 15 -9.38 11.92 -35.80
C ALA A 15 -8.69 10.85 -36.67
N CYS A 16 -7.45 11.13 -37.11
CA CYS A 16 -6.57 10.12 -37.66
C CYS A 16 -6.24 9.09 -36.57
N ALA A 17 -6.68 7.85 -36.77
CA ALA A 17 -6.27 6.71 -35.96
C ALA A 17 -4.79 6.40 -36.24
N THR A 18 -3.93 6.62 -35.24
CA THR A 18 -2.57 6.08 -35.22
C THR A 18 -2.61 4.60 -34.83
N PRO A 19 -1.92 3.70 -35.54
CA PRO A 19 -1.89 2.28 -35.18
C PRO A 19 -1.18 2.05 -33.83
N LEU A 20 -1.72 1.12 -33.03
CA LEU A 20 -1.10 0.67 -31.78
C LEU A 20 0.29 0.07 -32.05
N PRO A 21 1.27 0.28 -31.15
CA PRO A 21 2.54 -0.44 -31.21
C PRO A 21 2.31 -1.94 -30.96
N THR A 22 2.88 -2.75 -31.83
CA THR A 22 2.99 -4.21 -31.70
C THR A 22 3.84 -4.55 -30.48
N HIS A 23 3.25 -5.27 -29.52
CA HIS A 23 3.97 -5.82 -28.38
C HIS A 23 4.91 -6.93 -28.85
N THR A 24 6.21 -6.64 -28.86
CA THR A 24 7.27 -7.65 -28.98
C THR A 24 7.26 -8.52 -27.72
N LEU A 25 7.17 -9.84 -27.91
CA LEU A 25 7.24 -10.83 -26.84
C LEU A 25 8.55 -10.67 -26.05
N ALA A 26 8.44 -10.53 -24.73
CA ALA A 26 9.58 -10.42 -23.84
C ALA A 26 10.40 -11.73 -23.85
N PRO A 27 11.75 -11.65 -23.77
CA PRO A 27 12.60 -12.83 -23.70
C PRO A 27 12.36 -13.61 -22.40
N THR A 28 12.32 -14.93 -22.52
CA THR A 28 12.26 -15.88 -21.41
C THR A 28 13.56 -15.80 -20.62
N PHE A 29 13.54 -15.08 -19.48
CA PHE A 29 14.66 -15.06 -18.56
C PHE A 29 14.63 -16.31 -17.67
N THR A 30 15.70 -17.09 -17.74
CA THR A 30 16.01 -18.12 -16.74
C THR A 30 16.26 -17.44 -15.39
N PRO A 31 15.63 -17.91 -14.29
CA PRO A 31 15.85 -17.34 -12.97
C PRO A 31 17.32 -17.52 -12.58
N SER A 32 17.99 -16.42 -12.23
CA SER A 32 19.33 -16.47 -11.63
C SER A 32 19.26 -17.20 -10.28
N PRO A 33 20.30 -17.96 -9.90
CA PRO A 33 20.37 -18.62 -8.60
C PRO A 33 20.23 -17.57 -7.49
N LYS A 34 19.32 -17.87 -6.56
CA LYS A 34 19.03 -17.06 -5.38
C LYS A 34 20.34 -16.89 -4.58
N PRO A 35 20.76 -15.67 -4.21
CA PRO A 35 21.91 -15.50 -3.33
C PRO A 35 21.64 -16.22 -2.01
N THR A 36 22.53 -17.15 -1.65
CA THR A 36 22.50 -17.84 -0.36
C THR A 36 22.94 -16.85 0.70
N PHE A 37 21.97 -16.20 1.35
CA PHE A 37 22.23 -15.42 2.56
C PHE A 37 22.46 -16.41 3.70
N THR A 38 23.70 -16.52 4.18
CA THR A 38 24.00 -17.04 5.51
C THR A 38 23.56 -16.00 6.54
N SER A 39 22.26 -15.93 6.80
CA SER A 39 21.77 -15.25 8.00
C SER A 39 22.19 -16.10 9.19
N THR A 40 23.13 -15.60 9.98
CA THR A 40 23.29 -16.07 11.35
C THR A 40 21.93 -15.89 12.05
N PRO A 41 21.38 -16.92 12.72
CA PRO A 41 20.10 -16.77 13.41
C PRO A 41 20.23 -15.61 14.41
N PRO A 42 19.26 -14.68 14.47
CA PRO A 42 19.31 -13.66 15.50
C PRO A 42 19.30 -14.35 16.86
N THR A 43 20.25 -13.93 17.70
CA THR A 43 20.31 -14.17 19.13
C THR A 43 18.90 -14.19 19.72
N THR A 44 18.63 -15.26 20.48
CA THR A 44 17.38 -15.58 21.18
C THR A 44 16.61 -14.33 21.63
N LEU A 45 15.58 -13.96 20.88
CA LEU A 45 14.65 -12.89 21.24
C LEU A 45 13.82 -13.35 22.45
N THR A 46 14.02 -12.70 23.58
CA THR A 46 13.28 -12.87 24.83
C THR A 46 11.78 -12.61 24.63
N ALA A 47 10.95 -13.60 25.00
CA ALA A 47 9.48 -13.59 25.08
C ALA A 47 8.76 -12.82 23.96
N SER A 48 8.55 -13.50 22.84
CA SER A 48 7.71 -13.00 21.73
C SER A 48 6.29 -12.74 22.21
N GLN A 49 5.75 -11.57 21.87
CA GLN A 49 4.32 -11.34 21.89
C GLN A 49 3.66 -12.45 21.06
N GLN A 50 2.75 -13.22 21.67
CA GLN A 50 2.04 -14.27 20.94
C GLN A 50 1.05 -13.61 19.99
N TYR A 51 1.36 -13.63 18.71
CA TYR A 51 0.46 -13.14 17.67
C TYR A 51 -0.43 -14.28 17.16
N THR A 52 -1.70 -13.96 16.91
CA THR A 52 -2.68 -14.88 16.34
C THR A 52 -2.87 -14.63 14.85
N SER A 53 -3.37 -15.63 14.12
CA SER A 53 -3.74 -15.45 12.72
C SER A 53 -4.95 -14.52 12.57
N ALA A 54 -4.87 -13.56 11.65
CA ALA A 54 -5.95 -12.64 11.31
C ALA A 54 -5.84 -12.22 9.84
N PHE A 55 -6.97 -11.95 9.17
CA PHE A 55 -7.00 -11.56 7.75
C PHE A 55 -6.29 -12.52 6.79
N GLY A 56 -6.21 -13.81 7.13
CA GLY A 56 -5.45 -14.81 6.37
C GLY A 56 -3.93 -14.74 6.54
N ILE A 57 -3.45 -13.93 7.49
CA ILE A 57 -2.03 -13.77 7.83
C ILE A 57 -1.75 -14.48 9.16
N ASP A 58 -0.72 -15.31 9.18
CA ASP A 58 -0.19 -16.01 10.35
C ASP A 58 0.94 -15.17 10.97
N TYR A 59 0.55 -14.22 11.81
CA TYR A 59 1.48 -13.29 12.44
C TYR A 59 2.47 -13.95 13.42
N GLY A 60 2.23 -15.20 13.82
CA GLY A 60 3.15 -16.00 14.62
C GLY A 60 4.33 -16.60 13.84
N ALA A 61 4.27 -16.56 12.50
CA ALA A 61 5.30 -17.07 11.60
C ALA A 61 5.76 -15.98 10.61
N PRO A 62 6.38 -14.89 11.11
CA PRO A 62 6.71 -13.72 10.29
C PRO A 62 7.61 -14.06 9.10
N GLU A 63 8.53 -15.02 9.22
CA GLU A 63 9.43 -15.46 8.15
C GLU A 63 8.72 -15.87 6.85
N LYS A 64 7.45 -16.29 6.91
CA LYS A 64 6.62 -16.58 5.72
C LYS A 64 6.43 -15.36 4.82
N TYR A 65 6.54 -14.16 5.38
CA TYR A 65 6.30 -12.88 4.69
C TYR A 65 7.59 -12.17 4.27
N LEU A 66 8.71 -12.90 4.23
CA LEU A 66 9.95 -12.48 3.56
C LEU A 66 9.86 -12.63 2.04
N ALA A 67 9.02 -13.55 1.55
CA ALA A 67 8.91 -13.80 0.12
C ALA A 67 8.24 -12.62 -0.60
N GLN A 68 8.78 -12.27 -1.76
CA GLN A 68 8.14 -11.31 -2.66
C GLN A 68 6.89 -11.88 -3.29
N GLY A 69 5.89 -11.02 -3.51
CA GLY A 69 4.76 -11.30 -4.37
C GLY A 69 5.08 -10.94 -5.82
N GLU A 70 4.14 -11.17 -6.72
CA GLU A 70 4.33 -10.89 -8.14
C GLU A 70 4.48 -9.39 -8.43
N GLN A 71 3.76 -8.51 -7.72
CA GLN A 71 3.90 -7.05 -7.89
C GLN A 71 5.05 -6.48 -7.08
N THR A 72 5.38 -7.06 -5.92
CA THR A 72 6.49 -6.57 -5.11
C THR A 72 7.83 -7.16 -5.50
N ARG A 73 7.88 -8.09 -6.46
CA ARG A 73 9.15 -8.64 -6.94
C ARG A 73 10.06 -7.51 -7.41
N LEU A 74 11.30 -7.53 -6.90
CA LEU A 74 12.39 -6.65 -7.32
C LEU A 74 13.40 -7.47 -8.13
N SER A 75 13.34 -7.38 -9.45
CA SER A 75 14.17 -8.20 -10.32
C SER A 75 15.65 -7.80 -10.29
N ASN A 76 15.96 -6.55 -9.93
CA ASN A 76 17.33 -6.08 -9.71
C ASN A 76 17.53 -5.60 -8.26
N PRO A 77 17.88 -6.49 -7.33
CA PRO A 77 18.05 -6.14 -5.92
C PRO A 77 19.26 -5.24 -5.62
N LYS A 78 20.13 -4.97 -6.60
CA LYS A 78 21.28 -4.06 -6.44
C LYS A 78 20.88 -2.59 -6.37
N VAL A 79 19.68 -2.24 -6.85
CA VAL A 79 19.20 -0.84 -6.83
C VAL A 79 19.06 -0.28 -5.42
N ILE A 80 19.04 -1.14 -4.41
CA ILE A 80 18.94 -0.79 -2.99
C ILE A 80 20.22 -1.10 -2.19
N ASP A 81 21.36 -1.31 -2.85
CA ASP A 81 22.61 -1.66 -2.15
C ASP A 81 23.03 -0.60 -1.11
N ALA A 82 22.66 0.67 -1.30
CA ALA A 82 22.88 1.74 -0.33
C ALA A 82 22.14 1.56 1.01
N LEU A 83 21.15 0.68 1.07
CA LEU A 83 20.39 0.34 2.29
C LEU A 83 20.91 -0.95 2.95
N ARG A 84 21.85 -1.68 2.32
CA ARG A 84 22.35 -2.96 2.84
C ARG A 84 23.39 -2.75 3.95
N GLY A 85 23.63 -3.82 4.71
CA GLY A 85 24.65 -3.86 5.76
C GLY A 85 24.27 -3.12 7.05
N LYS A 86 23.06 -2.57 7.12
CA LYS A 86 22.55 -1.87 8.29
C LYS A 86 21.75 -2.81 9.20
N PRO A 87 21.86 -2.68 10.53
CA PRO A 87 21.05 -3.48 11.47
C PRO A 87 19.55 -3.33 11.21
N GLN A 88 18.82 -4.42 11.37
CA GLN A 88 17.36 -4.37 11.28
C GLN A 88 16.78 -3.62 12.49
N SER A 89 16.13 -2.48 12.25
CA SER A 89 15.62 -1.60 13.30
C SER A 89 14.55 -0.64 12.78
N ILE A 90 13.80 -0.02 13.70
CA ILE A 90 12.85 1.06 13.36
C ILE A 90 13.54 2.22 12.63
N ALA A 91 14.76 2.56 13.03
CA ALA A 91 15.53 3.62 12.37
C ALA A 91 15.81 3.29 10.90
N HIS A 92 16.20 2.04 10.61
CA HIS A 92 16.46 1.59 9.25
C HIS A 92 15.18 1.53 8.40
N LEU A 93 14.00 1.22 8.99
CA LEU A 93 12.72 1.40 8.31
C LEU A 93 12.44 2.85 7.89
N GLY A 94 12.88 3.82 8.71
CA GLY A 94 12.85 5.25 8.37
C GLY A 94 13.78 5.61 7.22
N GLU A 95 14.96 5.02 7.15
CA GLU A 95 15.89 5.22 6.04
C GLU A 95 15.36 4.66 4.72
N ILE A 96 14.64 3.53 4.74
CA ILE A 96 13.93 3.02 3.55
C ILE A 96 12.94 4.07 3.06
N HIS A 97 12.11 4.62 3.96
CA HIS A 97 11.17 5.69 3.62
C HIS A 97 11.89 6.91 3.03
N ALA A 98 12.96 7.38 3.68
CA ALA A 98 13.74 8.52 3.20
C ALA A 98 14.32 8.26 1.81
N TRP A 99 14.88 7.08 1.56
CA TRP A 99 15.41 6.69 0.26
C TRP A 99 14.35 6.75 -0.85
N ILE A 100 13.15 6.24 -0.59
CA ILE A 100 12.03 6.34 -1.53
C ILE A 100 11.65 7.82 -1.74
N ARG A 101 11.53 8.59 -0.65
CA ARG A 101 11.12 10.00 -0.71
C ARG A 101 12.07 10.86 -1.53
N HIS A 102 13.37 10.58 -1.47
CA HIS A 102 14.40 11.30 -2.24
C HIS A 102 14.59 10.75 -3.65
N GLY A 103 14.36 9.45 -3.87
CA GLY A 103 14.59 8.79 -5.15
C GLY A 103 13.42 8.81 -6.13
N PHE A 104 12.22 9.23 -5.70
CA PHE A 104 11.01 9.18 -6.51
C PHE A 104 10.28 10.53 -6.53
N SER A 105 9.72 10.85 -7.69
CA SER A 105 8.79 11.98 -7.84
C SER A 105 7.34 11.52 -7.65
N ALA A 106 6.50 12.41 -7.12
CA ALA A 106 5.08 12.12 -6.91
C ALA A 106 4.24 12.70 -8.07
N TYR A 107 3.17 12.02 -8.44
CA TYR A 107 2.13 12.55 -9.31
C TYR A 107 0.76 11.99 -8.89
N ALA A 108 -0.34 12.55 -9.40
CA ALA A 108 -1.68 12.05 -9.10
C ALA A 108 -2.22 11.25 -10.28
N ALA A 109 -2.63 9.99 -10.03
CA ALA A 109 -3.29 9.15 -11.04
C ALA A 109 -4.69 8.68 -10.63
N GLY A 110 -5.20 9.10 -9.47
CA GLY A 110 -6.54 8.74 -8.99
C GLY A 110 -6.77 7.23 -8.86
N GLY A 111 -5.72 6.46 -8.56
CA GLY A 111 -5.79 5.00 -8.45
C GLY A 111 -5.78 4.23 -9.78
N ALA A 112 -5.55 4.88 -10.92
CA ALA A 112 -5.56 4.22 -12.24
C ALA A 112 -4.62 2.99 -12.35
N TRP A 113 -3.57 2.97 -11.54
CA TRP A 113 -2.53 1.94 -11.49
C TRP A 113 -2.72 0.85 -10.44
N ILE A 114 -3.72 0.99 -9.56
CA ILE A 114 -4.03 0.01 -8.52
C ILE A 114 -4.29 -1.35 -9.19
N GLY A 115 -3.53 -2.36 -8.76
CA GLY A 115 -3.62 -3.72 -9.27
C GLY A 115 -3.05 -3.92 -10.68
N LYS A 116 -2.34 -2.94 -11.26
CA LYS A 116 -1.75 -3.04 -12.61
C LYS A 116 -0.25 -2.85 -12.64
N ILE A 117 0.28 -1.96 -11.78
CA ILE A 117 1.69 -1.62 -11.77
C ILE A 117 2.49 -2.58 -10.88
N THR A 118 3.77 -2.74 -11.18
CA THR A 118 4.72 -3.55 -10.40
C THR A 118 5.86 -2.70 -9.85
N THR A 119 6.57 -3.22 -8.85
CA THR A 119 7.73 -2.56 -8.26
C THR A 119 8.83 -2.34 -9.29
N ASP A 120 9.10 -3.30 -10.18
CA ASP A 120 10.10 -3.13 -11.23
C ASP A 120 9.78 -1.96 -12.18
N GLN A 121 8.49 -1.78 -12.52
CA GLN A 121 8.04 -0.62 -13.32
C GLN A 121 8.26 0.68 -12.54
N LEU A 122 7.85 0.73 -11.27
CA LEU A 122 8.04 1.91 -10.41
C LEU A 122 9.53 2.26 -10.24
N MET A 123 10.39 1.26 -10.05
CA MET A 123 11.85 1.44 -9.93
C MET A 123 12.48 1.99 -11.21
N THR A 124 11.94 1.61 -12.37
CA THR A 124 12.37 2.12 -13.68
C THR A 124 11.89 3.55 -13.90
N GLU A 125 10.62 3.83 -13.62
CA GLU A 125 9.99 5.12 -13.88
C GLU A 125 10.36 6.21 -12.85
N ARG A 126 10.72 5.81 -11.63
CA ARG A 126 11.01 6.71 -10.50
C ARG A 126 9.87 7.69 -10.20
N ARG A 127 8.63 7.22 -10.36
CA ARG A 127 7.40 7.98 -10.15
C ARG A 127 6.39 7.17 -9.34
N LEU A 128 5.80 7.79 -8.32
CA LEU A 128 4.77 7.18 -7.47
C LEU A 128 3.47 7.99 -7.58
N SER A 129 2.36 7.31 -7.85
CA SER A 129 1.06 7.91 -8.12
C SER A 129 0.14 8.03 -6.90
N GLY A 130 0.43 7.30 -5.82
CA GLY A 130 -0.38 7.24 -4.61
C GLY A 130 0.08 6.15 -3.64
N CYS A 131 -0.67 5.96 -2.56
CA CYS A 131 -0.29 5.09 -1.45
C CYS A 131 -0.06 3.62 -1.84
N HIS A 132 -0.76 3.13 -2.87
CA HIS A 132 -0.52 1.81 -3.45
C HIS A 132 0.93 1.62 -3.92
N ASP A 133 1.43 2.56 -4.73
CA ASP A 133 2.78 2.51 -5.30
C ASP A 133 3.85 2.61 -4.19
N TRP A 134 3.61 3.48 -3.20
CA TRP A 134 4.46 3.59 -2.01
C TRP A 134 4.48 2.29 -1.22
N GLY A 135 3.34 1.66 -1.00
CA GLY A 135 3.23 0.37 -0.32
C GLY A 135 4.00 -0.75 -1.05
N LEU A 136 3.86 -0.83 -2.38
CA LEU A 136 4.58 -1.82 -3.20
C LEU A 136 6.10 -1.67 -3.07
N VAL A 137 6.62 -0.46 -3.31
CA VAL A 137 8.06 -0.20 -3.25
C VAL A 137 8.59 -0.42 -1.84
N TYR A 138 7.89 0.08 -0.82
CA TYR A 138 8.32 -0.04 0.56
C TYR A 138 8.36 -1.51 1.03
N ALA A 139 7.29 -2.27 0.80
CA ALA A 139 7.24 -3.68 1.18
C ALA A 139 8.27 -4.52 0.41
N SER A 140 8.47 -4.22 -0.87
CA SER A 140 9.51 -4.86 -1.68
C SER A 140 10.90 -4.66 -1.10
N ILE A 141 11.29 -3.40 -0.84
CA ILE A 141 12.61 -3.08 -0.28
C ILE A 141 12.78 -3.70 1.11
N ALA A 142 11.76 -3.60 1.97
CA ALA A 142 11.80 -4.18 3.31
C ALA A 142 12.11 -5.69 3.25
N ARG A 143 11.42 -6.44 2.39
CA ARG A 143 11.66 -7.88 2.20
C ARG A 143 13.05 -8.21 1.65
N GLU A 144 13.54 -7.43 0.67
CA GLU A 144 14.90 -7.59 0.14
C GLU A 144 16.01 -7.28 1.16
N LEU A 145 15.68 -6.52 2.21
CA LEU A 145 16.55 -6.22 3.34
C LEU A 145 16.32 -7.18 4.52
N GLY A 146 15.50 -8.22 4.34
CA GLY A 146 15.28 -9.27 5.32
C GLY A 146 14.17 -8.98 6.34
N TYR A 147 13.35 -7.94 6.13
CA TYR A 147 12.20 -7.68 6.98
C TYR A 147 10.96 -8.38 6.44
N PRO A 148 10.29 -9.23 7.24
CA PRO A 148 8.96 -9.69 6.90
C PRO A 148 8.00 -8.50 6.76
N ALA A 149 7.25 -8.46 5.66
CA ALA A 149 6.32 -7.36 5.41
C ALA A 149 4.98 -7.86 4.88
N VAL A 150 3.89 -7.18 5.23
CA VAL A 150 2.52 -7.44 4.76
C VAL A 150 1.90 -6.12 4.34
N MET A 151 1.35 -6.04 3.14
CA MET A 151 0.59 -4.88 2.68
C MET A 151 -0.84 -4.94 3.19
N ILE A 152 -1.41 -3.79 3.52
CA ILE A 152 -2.78 -3.62 3.98
C ILE A 152 -3.52 -2.69 3.04
N ASP A 153 -4.68 -3.12 2.56
CA ASP A 153 -5.68 -2.21 1.98
C ASP A 153 -6.74 -1.87 3.03
N ALA A 154 -6.86 -0.58 3.33
CA ALA A 154 -7.78 -0.06 4.32
C ALA A 154 -8.69 1.03 3.72
N SER A 155 -9.88 1.17 4.29
CA SER A 155 -10.87 2.14 3.85
C SER A 155 -11.27 3.04 4.99
N SER A 156 -11.58 4.29 4.68
CA SER A 156 -11.94 5.29 5.68
C SER A 156 -13.23 4.91 6.39
N ILE A 157 -13.25 5.07 7.71
CA ILE A 157 -14.47 4.90 8.51
C ILE A 157 -15.51 5.99 8.14
N VAL A 158 -15.06 7.17 7.70
CA VAL A 158 -15.94 8.23 7.19
C VAL A 158 -16.65 7.77 5.92
N LEU A 159 -15.95 7.05 5.03
CA LEU A 159 -16.57 6.47 3.83
C LEU A 159 -17.68 5.49 4.22
N ALA A 160 -17.43 4.57 5.16
CA ALA A 160 -18.47 3.64 5.60
C ALA A 160 -19.73 4.38 6.10
N ARG A 161 -19.56 5.43 6.90
CA ARG A 161 -20.67 6.27 7.38
C ARG A 161 -21.45 6.96 6.26
N GLU A 162 -20.76 7.55 5.30
CA GLU A 162 -21.40 8.23 4.19
C GLU A 162 -22.16 7.24 3.27
N LEU A 163 -21.62 6.03 3.08
CA LEU A 163 -22.25 4.98 2.27
C LEU A 163 -23.57 4.53 2.91
N GLN A 164 -23.54 4.29 4.23
CA GLN A 164 -24.72 3.92 5.00
C GLN A 164 -25.79 5.04 5.03
N ALA A 165 -25.37 6.29 4.86
CA ALA A 165 -26.26 7.44 4.72
C ALA A 165 -26.77 7.66 3.27
N GLY A 166 -26.41 6.80 2.31
CA GLY A 166 -26.85 6.90 0.92
C GLY A 166 -26.29 8.10 0.16
N LYS A 167 -25.16 8.65 0.57
CA LYS A 167 -24.54 9.82 -0.09
C LYS A 167 -23.74 9.41 -1.33
N ARG A 168 -23.60 10.34 -2.29
CA ARG A 168 -22.60 10.22 -3.37
C ARG A 168 -21.28 10.77 -2.87
N MET A 169 -20.19 10.02 -3.09
CA MET A 169 -18.99 10.20 -2.29
C MET A 169 -17.73 10.01 -3.12
N ALA A 170 -16.65 10.65 -2.68
CA ALA A 170 -15.32 10.33 -3.16
C ALA A 170 -14.79 9.09 -2.41
N TRP A 171 -13.92 8.33 -3.08
CA TRP A 171 -13.29 7.16 -2.47
C TRP A 171 -12.16 7.59 -1.55
N TYR A 172 -12.19 7.12 -0.31
CA TYR A 172 -11.19 7.40 0.70
C TYR A 172 -10.65 6.07 1.24
N GLY A 173 -9.54 5.62 0.67
CA GLY A 173 -8.78 4.46 1.12
C GLY A 173 -7.35 4.84 1.44
N HIS A 174 -6.61 3.92 2.07
CA HIS A 174 -5.18 4.06 2.26
C HIS A 174 -4.50 2.70 2.31
N VAL A 175 -3.26 2.67 1.85
CA VAL A 175 -2.41 1.49 1.91
C VAL A 175 -1.37 1.67 3.01
N PHE A 176 -1.28 0.67 3.87
CA PHE A 176 -0.25 0.58 4.91
C PHE A 176 0.64 -0.63 4.66
N VAL A 177 1.77 -0.69 5.37
CA VAL A 177 2.64 -1.87 5.40
C VAL A 177 2.87 -2.25 6.86
N GLU A 178 2.66 -3.51 7.21
CA GLU A 178 3.10 -4.07 8.47
C GLU A 178 4.48 -4.68 8.28
N VAL A 179 5.39 -4.39 9.20
CA VAL A 179 6.76 -4.90 9.14
C VAL A 179 7.12 -5.55 10.46
N PHE A 180 7.67 -6.77 10.40
CA PHE A 180 8.21 -7.42 11.59
C PHE A 180 9.66 -7.00 11.82
N VAL A 181 9.92 -6.35 12.95
CA VAL A 181 11.23 -5.80 13.31
C VAL A 181 11.36 -5.81 14.83
N GLU A 182 12.56 -6.07 15.36
CA GLU A 182 12.81 -6.07 16.81
C GLU A 182 11.84 -6.96 17.61
N GLY A 183 11.43 -8.09 17.03
CA GLY A 183 10.54 -9.07 17.68
C GLY A 183 9.05 -8.70 17.70
N LYS A 184 8.63 -7.65 16.98
CA LYS A 184 7.23 -7.19 16.96
C LYS A 184 6.78 -6.74 15.58
N TRP A 185 5.47 -6.76 15.37
CA TRP A 185 4.85 -6.17 14.19
C TRP A 185 4.65 -4.67 14.39
N VAL A 186 4.99 -3.89 13.36
CA VAL A 186 4.91 -2.44 13.34
C VAL A 186 4.04 -2.02 12.17
N LEU A 187 3.08 -1.14 12.39
CA LEU A 187 2.31 -0.53 11.31
C LEU A 187 3.11 0.63 10.73
N VAL A 188 3.26 0.69 9.42
CA VAL A 188 3.94 1.76 8.69
C VAL A 188 2.97 2.39 7.69
N ASP A 189 2.79 3.70 7.79
CA ASP A 189 2.23 4.52 6.73
C ASP A 189 3.38 4.98 5.83
N SER A 190 3.68 4.18 4.81
CA SER A 190 4.79 4.42 3.89
C SER A 190 4.62 5.67 3.05
N THR A 191 3.40 6.23 2.95
CA THR A 191 3.15 7.46 2.18
C THR A 191 3.44 8.70 3.02
N ASN A 192 3.12 8.63 4.31
CA ASN A 192 3.12 9.79 5.19
C ASN A 192 4.21 9.72 6.28
N ASN A 193 5.26 8.92 6.14
CA ASN A 193 6.36 8.86 7.12
C ASN A 193 5.91 8.57 8.57
N TRP A 194 4.80 7.85 8.79
CA TRP A 194 4.32 7.50 10.13
C TRP A 194 4.53 6.01 10.41
N TYR A 195 4.64 5.67 11.68
CA TYR A 195 4.57 4.29 12.15
C TYR A 195 3.92 4.18 13.54
N VAL A 196 3.53 2.95 13.90
CA VAL A 196 3.05 2.56 15.24
C VAL A 196 3.76 1.28 15.63
N ASP A 197 4.58 1.32 16.68
CA ASP A 197 5.37 0.19 17.17
C ASP A 197 5.02 -0.24 18.60
N GLN A 198 4.34 0.62 19.36
CA GLN A 198 3.92 0.35 20.73
C GLN A 198 2.43 0.04 20.78
N GLY A 199 2.09 -1.14 21.31
CA GLY A 199 0.71 -1.59 21.46
C GLY A 199 -0.01 -1.88 20.14
N TYR A 200 0.69 -1.90 19.00
CA TYR A 200 0.10 -2.28 17.73
C TYR A 200 -0.33 -3.75 17.76
N ASP A 201 -1.61 -3.99 17.46
CA ASP A 201 -2.15 -5.33 17.26
C ASP A 201 -2.53 -5.51 15.79
N PRO A 202 -1.82 -6.35 15.03
CA PRO A 202 -2.16 -6.60 13.64
C PRO A 202 -3.48 -7.38 13.46
N ALA A 203 -4.05 -7.97 14.51
CA ALA A 203 -5.39 -8.56 14.44
C ALA A 203 -6.51 -7.51 14.56
N ASN A 204 -6.21 -6.30 15.05
CA ASN A 204 -7.19 -5.23 15.15
C ASN A 204 -7.49 -4.66 13.76
N SER A 205 -8.78 -4.59 13.41
CA SER A 205 -9.23 -4.06 12.13
C SER A 205 -9.24 -2.54 12.07
N ILE A 206 -9.05 -1.82 13.17
CA ILE A 206 -9.18 -0.37 13.26
C ILE A 206 -7.81 0.29 13.35
N ILE A 207 -7.55 1.21 12.41
CA ILE A 207 -6.36 2.07 12.39
C ILE A 207 -6.83 3.50 12.74
N PRO A 208 -6.61 3.97 13.97
CA PRO A 208 -7.12 5.23 14.51
C PRO A 208 -6.30 6.45 14.04
N LEU A 209 -5.86 6.45 12.77
CA LEU A 209 -5.09 7.55 12.21
C LEU A 209 -6.00 8.76 11.98
N LYS A 210 -5.79 9.84 12.73
CA LYS A 210 -6.46 11.13 12.55
C LYS A 210 -5.85 11.91 11.37
N ALA A 211 -5.76 11.27 10.22
CA ALA A 211 -5.44 11.95 8.98
C ALA A 211 -6.54 12.98 8.66
N VAL A 212 -6.22 14.00 7.86
CA VAL A 212 -7.22 14.94 7.33
C VAL A 212 -8.04 14.23 6.26
N ILE A 213 -8.92 13.33 6.68
CA ILE A 213 -9.94 12.72 5.82
C ILE A 213 -11.14 13.67 5.85
N PRO A 214 -11.56 14.24 4.70
CA PRO A 214 -12.74 15.09 4.64
C PRO A 214 -13.95 14.46 5.33
N GLY A 215 -14.63 15.23 6.18
CA GLY A 215 -15.78 14.75 6.95
C GLY A 215 -15.45 14.01 8.25
N SER A 216 -14.18 13.84 8.62
CA SER A 216 -13.83 13.27 9.93
C SER A 216 -14.28 14.14 11.10
N ASP A 217 -14.62 13.50 12.21
CA ASP A 217 -14.90 14.15 13.50
C ASP A 217 -14.33 13.32 14.66
N GLN A 218 -14.63 13.71 15.90
CA GLN A 218 -14.11 13.03 17.10
C GLN A 218 -14.63 11.58 17.25
N ASN A 219 -15.74 11.22 16.60
CA ASN A 219 -16.41 9.93 16.71
C ASN A 219 -16.19 9.05 15.47
N THR A 220 -15.94 9.66 14.31
CA THR A 220 -15.74 8.97 13.03
C THR A 220 -14.45 9.47 12.39
N TYR A 221 -13.37 8.71 12.55
CA TYR A 221 -12.07 9.01 11.96
C TYR A 221 -11.28 7.72 11.72
N GLY A 222 -10.17 7.81 11.00
CA GLY A 222 -9.31 6.65 10.76
C GLY A 222 -9.85 5.68 9.71
N TYR A 223 -9.31 4.47 9.74
CA TYR A 223 -9.51 3.47 8.70
C TYR A 223 -9.90 2.13 9.33
N TYR A 224 -10.65 1.34 8.56
CA TYR A 224 -10.86 -0.07 8.82
C TYR A 224 -10.11 -0.90 7.76
N VAL A 225 -9.48 -1.99 8.20
CA VAL A 225 -8.76 -2.92 7.34
C VAL A 225 -9.73 -3.77 6.54
N MET A 226 -9.51 -3.88 5.23
CA MET A 226 -10.32 -4.72 4.35
C MET A 226 -9.59 -6.02 3.97
N ARG A 227 -8.33 -5.90 3.57
CA ARG A 227 -7.50 -7.01 3.09
C ARG A 227 -6.05 -6.81 3.50
N LYS A 228 -5.37 -7.94 3.66
CA LYS A 228 -3.94 -8.01 3.92
C LYS A 228 -3.31 -9.11 3.07
N GLY A 229 -2.03 -8.97 2.76
CA GLY A 229 -1.25 -10.00 2.09
C GLY A 229 0.06 -9.48 1.54
N VAL A 230 0.73 -10.30 0.73
CA VAL A 230 2.08 -9.98 0.25
C VAL A 230 2.08 -8.74 -0.67
N ASP A 231 1.05 -8.61 -1.51
CA ASP A 231 0.77 -7.45 -2.36
C ASP A 231 -0.70 -7.47 -2.81
N THR A 232 -1.16 -6.46 -3.59
CA THR A 232 -2.58 -6.42 -4.00
C THR A 232 -3.02 -7.64 -4.80
N TRP A 233 -2.12 -8.20 -5.60
CA TRP A 233 -2.37 -9.42 -6.35
C TRP A 233 -2.53 -10.64 -5.45
N GLY A 234 -1.74 -10.74 -4.37
CA GLY A 234 -1.81 -11.79 -3.36
C GLY A 234 -3.09 -11.80 -2.53
N TYR A 235 -3.82 -10.68 -2.45
CA TYR A 235 -5.16 -10.61 -1.85
C TYR A 235 -6.28 -10.25 -2.84
N ASN A 236 -6.06 -10.53 -4.12
CA ASN A 236 -7.05 -10.49 -5.20
C ASN A 236 -7.67 -9.11 -5.48
N ILE A 237 -6.87 -8.05 -5.43
CA ILE A 237 -7.22 -6.72 -5.97
C ILE A 237 -6.37 -6.46 -7.21
N ARG A 238 -6.99 -6.52 -8.39
CA ARG A 238 -6.35 -6.37 -9.71
C ARG A 238 -6.79 -5.07 -10.42
N SER A 239 -7.66 -4.28 -9.80
CA SER A 239 -8.12 -3.00 -10.35
C SER A 239 -8.70 -2.07 -9.28
N VAL A 240 -8.72 -0.76 -9.59
CA VAL A 240 -9.43 0.24 -8.77
C VAL A 240 -10.93 -0.05 -8.66
N THR A 241 -11.55 -0.64 -9.69
CA THR A 241 -12.97 -1.02 -9.65
C THR A 241 -13.23 -2.11 -8.61
N GLU A 242 -12.38 -3.14 -8.55
CA GLU A 242 -12.48 -4.18 -7.53
C GLU A 242 -12.24 -3.63 -6.12
N LEU A 243 -11.25 -2.73 -5.97
CA LEU A 243 -11.02 -2.04 -4.70
C LEU A 243 -12.26 -1.24 -4.26
N ASN A 244 -12.83 -0.42 -5.13
CA ASN A 244 -14.01 0.39 -4.83
C ASN A 244 -15.24 -0.47 -4.49
N ASN A 245 -15.41 -1.60 -5.19
CA ASN A 245 -16.46 -2.57 -4.88
C ASN A 245 -16.28 -3.16 -3.48
N LEU A 246 -15.04 -3.55 -3.13
CA LEU A 246 -14.71 -4.05 -1.81
C LEU A 246 -14.94 -2.99 -0.72
N GLN A 247 -14.49 -1.75 -0.95
CA GLN A 247 -14.75 -0.62 -0.05
C GLN A 247 -16.24 -0.44 0.21
N SER A 248 -17.05 -0.48 -0.85
CA SER A 248 -18.51 -0.37 -0.75
C SER A 248 -19.12 -1.49 0.09
N GLN A 249 -18.79 -2.74 -0.25
CA GLN A 249 -19.33 -3.92 0.41
C GLN A 249 -18.96 -3.93 1.90
N THR A 250 -17.68 -3.73 2.23
CA THR A 250 -17.25 -3.73 3.62
C THR A 250 -17.79 -2.52 4.38
N GLY A 251 -17.83 -1.33 3.76
CA GLY A 251 -18.36 -0.12 4.40
C GLY A 251 -19.85 -0.23 4.74
N LEU A 252 -20.66 -0.81 3.87
CA LEU A 252 -22.08 -1.06 4.13
C LEU A 252 -22.32 -2.10 5.24
N GLN A 253 -21.38 -3.01 5.45
CA GLN A 253 -21.46 -4.06 6.48
C GLN A 253 -20.87 -3.65 7.84
N LEU A 254 -20.11 -2.56 7.89
CA LEU A 254 -19.40 -2.13 9.10
C LEU A 254 -20.37 -1.61 10.17
N ASP A 255 -20.39 -2.23 11.34
CA ASP A 255 -21.16 -1.72 12.48
C ASP A 255 -20.42 -0.56 13.16
N LEU A 256 -20.70 0.66 12.71
CA LEU A 256 -20.04 1.89 13.18
C LEU A 256 -20.20 2.11 14.70
N LYS A 257 -21.27 1.60 15.31
CA LYS A 257 -21.52 1.76 16.75
C LYS A 257 -20.66 0.85 17.61
N LYS A 258 -20.06 -0.19 17.03
CA LYS A 258 -19.20 -1.16 17.71
C LYS A 258 -17.71 -0.91 17.49
N ILE A 259 -17.33 0.16 16.78
CA ILE A 259 -15.93 0.49 16.57
C ILE A 259 -15.30 0.90 17.90
N ALA A 260 -14.27 0.15 18.30
CA ALA A 260 -13.39 0.50 19.41
C ALA A 260 -12.06 0.98 18.84
N TYR A 261 -11.73 2.26 19.06
CA TYR A 261 -10.48 2.84 18.60
C TYR A 261 -9.33 2.45 19.54
N PRO A 262 -8.30 1.74 19.06
CA PRO A 262 -7.16 1.43 19.90
C PRO A 262 -6.34 2.70 20.20
N PRO A 263 -5.66 2.78 21.35
CA PRO A 263 -4.90 3.97 21.75
C PRO A 263 -3.49 3.98 21.12
N TYR A 264 -3.40 3.81 19.80
CA TYR A 264 -2.11 3.75 19.12
C TYR A 264 -1.36 5.09 19.18
N ASN A 265 -0.08 5.03 19.56
CA ASN A 265 0.81 6.18 19.53
C ASN A 265 1.48 6.30 18.17
N LEU A 266 1.02 7.27 17.37
CA LEU A 266 1.57 7.53 16.05
C LEU A 266 2.86 8.33 16.14
N GLN A 267 3.91 7.81 15.50
CA GLN A 267 5.24 8.41 15.50
C GLN A 267 5.72 8.67 14.08
N ARG A 268 6.57 9.69 13.89
CA ARG A 268 7.27 9.92 12.63
C ARG A 268 8.62 9.25 12.68
N PHE A 269 9.08 8.70 11.55
CA PHE A 269 10.50 8.39 11.42
C PHE A 269 11.31 9.68 11.55
N LYS A 270 12.43 9.60 12.27
CA LYS A 270 13.35 10.72 12.50
C LYS A 270 14.34 10.86 11.36
#